data_AF-A0A8E4BIG7-F1
#
_entry.id   AF-A0A8E4BIG7-F1
#
_cell.length_a   1.000
_cell.length_b   1.000
_cell.length_c   1.000
_cell.angle_alpha   90.00
_cell.angle_beta   90.00
_cell.angle_gamma   90.00
#
_symmetry.space_group_name_H-M   'P 1'
#
loop_
_entity.id
_entity.type
_entity.pdbx_description
1 polymer ?
#
loop_
_entity_poly.entity_id
_entity_poly.type
_entity_poly.pdbx_seq_one_letter_code
_entity_poly.pdbx_strand_id
1 'polypeptide(L)'
;PGGVVHTFIAGDKKHPESEGIYARLEVLVPKMKREGYVPRLCASLRDIPDDEKESELCCHSEKLAIAYALNRTPEGTPILVAKNLRVCIDCHTATAFISRIEKRTIVCRDASRFHVYKERK
;
A
#
# COMPACT_ATOMS: atom_id res chain seq x y z
N PRO A 1 0.26 5.95 25.18
CA PRO A 1 -0.42 6.27 23.90
C PRO A 1 -1.47 5.20 23.57
N GLY A 2 -2.75 5.51 23.83
CA GLY A 2 -3.89 4.69 23.44
C GLY A 2 -4.43 5.17 22.09
N GLY A 3 -4.08 4.45 21.02
CA GLY A 3 -4.67 4.62 19.69
C GLY A 3 -5.47 3.38 19.31
N VAL A 4 -6.34 3.50 18.32
CA VAL A 4 -7.06 2.34 17.75
C VAL A 4 -6.10 1.58 16.84
N VAL A 5 -5.92 0.29 17.10
CA VAL A 5 -5.12 -0.59 16.24
C VAL A 5 -6.02 -1.16 15.16
N HIS A 6 -5.64 -0.92 13.90
CA HIS A 6 -6.28 -1.52 12.74
C HIS A 6 -5.36 -2.57 12.15
N THR A 7 -5.90 -3.77 11.92
CA THR A 7 -5.16 -4.88 11.32
C THR A 7 -5.68 -5.11 9.90
N PHE A 8 -4.75 -5.23 8.96
CA PHE A 8 -5.04 -5.50 7.57
C PHE A 8 -4.34 -6.79 7.16
N ILE A 9 -5.10 -7.73 6.60
CA ILE A 9 -4.61 -8.98 6.05
C ILE A 9 -4.81 -8.92 4.54
N ALA A 10 -3.89 -9.51 3.78
CA ALA A 10 -4.00 -9.48 2.34
C ALA A 10 -5.29 -10.17 1.86
N GLY A 11 -6.05 -9.50 1.02
CA GLY A 11 -7.33 -9.98 0.48
C GLY A 11 -8.51 -9.93 1.47
N ASP A 12 -8.29 -9.50 2.72
CA ASP A 12 -9.34 -9.47 3.73
C ASP A 12 -10.26 -8.24 3.58
N LYS A 13 -11.56 -8.49 3.68
CA LYS A 13 -12.63 -7.48 3.61
C LYS A 13 -13.37 -7.29 4.94
N LYS A 14 -12.93 -7.93 6.03
CA LYS A 14 -13.55 -7.85 7.36
C LYS A 14 -13.44 -6.48 8.03
N HIS A 15 -12.54 -5.61 7.56
CA HIS A 15 -12.47 -4.25 8.09
C HIS A 15 -13.77 -3.48 7.81
N PRO A 16 -14.37 -2.76 8.77
CA PRO A 16 -15.63 -2.03 8.55
C PRO A 16 -15.59 -1.02 7.41
N GLU A 17 -14.40 -0.51 7.10
CA GLU A 17 -14.15 0.46 6.02
C GLU A 17 -13.50 -0.17 4.79
N SER A 18 -13.57 -1.50 4.64
CA SER A 18 -12.93 -2.21 3.54
C SER A 18 -13.34 -1.62 2.19
N GLU A 19 -14.62 -1.38 1.96
CA GLU A 19 -15.13 -0.76 0.72
C GLU A 19 -14.40 0.53 0.35
N GLY A 20 -14.29 1.48 1.29
CA GLY A 20 -13.59 2.75 1.04
C GLY A 20 -12.08 2.59 0.84
N ILE A 21 -11.47 1.60 1.50
CA ILE A 21 -10.04 1.26 1.31
C ILE A 21 -9.81 0.72 -0.09
N TYR A 22 -10.64 -0.23 -0.53
CA TYR A 22 -10.55 -0.84 -1.86
C TYR A 22 -10.83 0.17 -2.97
N ALA A 23 -11.87 1.00 -2.82
CA ALA A 23 -12.17 2.09 -3.75
C ALA A 23 -10.99 3.07 -3.87
N ARG A 24 -10.27 3.36 -2.77
CA ARG A 24 -9.08 4.21 -2.83
C ARG A 24 -7.96 3.56 -3.64
N LEU A 25 -7.77 2.24 -3.52
CA LEU A 25 -6.79 1.50 -4.31
C LEU A 25 -7.16 1.47 -5.80
N GLU A 26 -8.44 1.31 -6.14
CA GLU A 26 -8.94 1.38 -7.52
C GLU A 26 -8.68 2.74 -8.17
N VAL A 27 -8.63 3.82 -7.39
CA VAL A 27 -8.24 5.16 -7.88
C VAL A 27 -6.72 5.30 -8.01
N LEU A 28 -5.96 4.73 -7.07
CA LEU A 28 -4.50 4.85 -7.04
C LEU A 28 -3.81 4.01 -8.12
N VAL A 29 -4.25 2.77 -8.34
CA VAL A 29 -3.59 1.83 -9.26
C VAL A 29 -3.49 2.39 -10.69
N PRO A 30 -4.57 2.93 -11.31
CA PRO A 30 -4.48 3.54 -12.64
C PRO A 30 -3.60 4.80 -12.67
N LYS A 31 -3.53 5.58 -11.58
CA LYS A 31 -2.61 6.73 -11.50
C LYS A 31 -1.16 6.25 -11.46
N MET A 32 -0.86 5.26 -10.64
CA MET A 32 0.46 4.65 -10.57
C MET A 32 0.88 4.08 -11.93
N LYS A 33 0.00 3.30 -12.58
CA LYS A 33 0.28 2.71 -13.91
C LYS A 33 0.59 3.80 -14.96
N ARG A 34 -0.14 4.92 -14.95
CA ARG A 34 0.14 6.09 -15.82
C ARG A 34 1.51 6.73 -15.60
N GLU A 35 2.03 6.66 -14.38
CA GLU A 35 3.37 7.17 -14.06
C GLU A 35 4.49 6.12 -14.27
N GLY A 36 4.17 4.93 -14.77
CA GLY A 36 5.13 3.88 -15.07
C GLY A 36 5.25 2.79 -14.00
N TYR A 37 4.31 2.69 -13.06
CA TYR A 37 4.25 1.56 -12.14
C TYR A 37 3.90 0.27 -12.89
N VAL A 38 4.76 -0.73 -12.76
CA VAL A 38 4.53 -2.09 -13.24
C VAL A 38 4.41 -3.00 -12.01
N PRO A 39 3.24 -3.60 -11.74
CA PRO A 39 3.08 -4.56 -10.65
C PRO A 39 4.10 -5.69 -10.77
N ARG A 40 4.86 -5.98 -9.70
CA ARG A 40 5.78 -7.12 -9.67
C ARG A 40 5.13 -8.30 -8.98
N LEU A 41 4.79 -9.31 -9.77
CA LEU A 41 4.29 -10.59 -9.28
C LEU A 41 5.33 -11.21 -8.33
N CYS A 42 4.93 -11.49 -7.09
CA CYS A 42 5.78 -12.23 -6.17
C CYS A 42 5.87 -13.67 -6.67
N ALA A 43 7.09 -14.18 -6.92
CA ALA A 43 7.38 -15.44 -7.61
C ALA A 43 6.83 -16.74 -6.95
N SER A 44 6.07 -16.61 -5.86
CA SER A 44 5.46 -17.71 -5.11
C SER A 44 4.08 -18.14 -5.62
N LEU A 45 3.49 -17.44 -6.60
CA LEU A 45 2.13 -17.69 -7.10
C LEU A 45 2.15 -18.26 -8.52
N ARG A 46 2.93 -19.32 -8.79
CA ARG A 46 3.16 -19.80 -10.16
C ARG A 46 1.92 -20.32 -10.90
N ASP A 47 0.82 -20.62 -10.19
CA ASP A 47 -0.31 -21.38 -10.75
C ASP A 47 -1.63 -20.61 -10.90
N ILE A 48 -1.66 -19.27 -10.71
CA ILE A 48 -2.88 -18.46 -10.93
C ILE A 48 -2.74 -17.49 -12.12
N PRO A 49 -3.84 -17.13 -12.82
CA PRO A 49 -3.83 -16.17 -13.92
C PRO A 49 -3.27 -14.79 -13.50
N ASP A 50 -2.62 -14.07 -14.42
CA ASP A 50 -1.95 -12.80 -14.10
C ASP A 50 -2.92 -11.71 -13.61
N ASP A 51 -4.17 -11.68 -14.08
CA ASP A 51 -5.21 -10.76 -13.60
C ASP A 51 -5.63 -11.04 -12.14
N GLU A 52 -5.68 -12.33 -11.75
CA GLU A 52 -5.95 -12.73 -10.36
C GLU A 52 -4.75 -12.42 -9.46
N LYS A 53 -3.53 -12.60 -9.95
CA LYS A 53 -2.32 -12.19 -9.23
C LYS A 53 -2.23 -10.66 -9.06
N GLU A 54 -2.62 -9.88 -10.08
CA GLU A 54 -2.67 -8.41 -9.97
C GLU A 54 -3.67 -7.97 -8.90
N SER A 55 -4.82 -8.64 -8.82
CA SER A 55 -5.82 -8.43 -7.76
C SER A 55 -5.24 -8.73 -6.37
N GLU A 56 -4.51 -9.84 -6.22
CA GLU A 56 -3.93 -10.24 -4.93
C GLU A 56 -2.77 -9.33 -4.49
N LEU A 57 -1.95 -8.83 -5.43
CA LEU A 57 -0.90 -7.84 -5.18
C LEU A 57 -1.46 -6.45 -4.85
N CYS A 58 -2.59 -6.07 -5.44
CA CYS A 58 -3.31 -4.87 -5.05
C CYS A 58 -3.78 -4.95 -3.59
N CYS A 59 -4.00 -6.17 -3.09
CA CYS A 59 -4.49 -6.42 -1.75
C CYS A 59 -3.42 -6.58 -0.68
N HIS A 60 -2.14 -6.29 -0.93
CA HIS A 60 -1.14 -6.40 0.14
C HIS A 60 -1.49 -5.51 1.35
N SER A 61 -1.27 -6.05 2.56
CA SER A 61 -1.57 -5.38 3.83
C SER A 61 -1.02 -3.95 3.92
N GLU A 62 0.15 -3.69 3.32
CA GLU A 62 0.76 -2.35 3.27
C GLU A 62 -0.06 -1.38 2.42
N LYS A 63 -0.52 -1.81 1.24
CA LYS A 63 -1.34 -0.97 0.36
C LYS A 63 -2.68 -0.65 1.02
N LEU A 64 -3.30 -1.64 1.66
CA LEU A 64 -4.53 -1.47 2.44
C LEU A 64 -4.33 -0.47 3.59
N ALA A 65 -3.26 -0.61 4.36
CA ALA A 65 -2.95 0.30 5.46
C ALA A 65 -2.70 1.75 4.98
N ILE A 66 -1.98 1.92 3.87
CA ILE A 66 -1.73 3.24 3.28
C ILE A 66 -3.04 3.86 2.76
N ALA A 67 -3.85 3.09 2.03
CA ALA A 67 -5.14 3.56 1.53
C ALA A 67 -6.09 3.97 2.66
N TYR A 68 -6.15 3.17 3.73
CA TYR A 68 -6.87 3.53 4.95
C TYR A 68 -6.39 4.86 5.55
N ALA A 69 -5.07 4.99 5.73
CA ALA A 69 -4.48 6.21 6.28
C ALA A 69 -4.75 7.44 5.40
N LEU A 70 -4.70 7.31 4.07
CA LEU A 70 -5.02 8.39 3.14
C LEU A 70 -6.46 8.87 3.28
N ASN A 71 -7.41 7.95 3.47
CA ASN A 71 -8.82 8.29 3.64
C ASN A 71 -9.12 8.98 4.97
N ARG A 72 -8.34 8.67 6.02
CA ARG A 72 -8.58 9.15 7.39
C ARG A 72 -7.76 10.36 7.79
N THR A 73 -6.78 10.78 6.99
CA THR A 73 -5.87 11.87 7.34
C THR A 73 -5.88 12.99 6.30
N PRO A 74 -5.82 14.27 6.73
CA PRO A 74 -5.76 15.40 5.82
C PRO A 74 -4.61 15.32 4.82
N GLU A 75 -4.76 16.00 3.69
CA GLU A 75 -3.70 16.12 2.68
C GLU A 75 -2.37 16.63 3.29
N GLY A 76 -1.26 16.11 2.79
CA GLY A 76 0.08 16.41 3.31
C GLY A 76 0.46 15.71 4.62
N THR A 77 -0.49 15.10 5.34
CA THR A 77 -0.18 14.40 6.60
C THR A 77 0.77 13.22 6.36
N PRO A 78 1.92 13.14 7.05
CA PRO A 78 2.82 11.99 6.95
C PRO A 78 2.16 10.69 7.42
N ILE A 79 2.46 9.59 6.73
CA ILE A 79 1.90 8.26 7.04
C ILE A 79 3.02 7.35 7.55
N LEU A 80 2.79 6.66 8.66
CA LEU A 80 3.67 5.62 9.19
C LEU A 80 2.99 4.26 9.08
N VAL A 81 3.62 3.33 8.36
CA VAL A 81 3.19 1.94 8.23
C VAL A 81 4.19 1.06 8.97
N ALA A 82 3.71 0.21 9.88
CA ALA A 82 4.56 -0.74 10.60
C ALA A 82 4.19 -2.18 10.20
N LYS A 83 5.20 -2.99 9.84
CA LYS A 83 5.04 -4.40 9.47
C LYS A 83 6.08 -5.26 10.19
N ASN A 84 5.68 -6.46 10.61
CA ASN A 84 6.56 -7.44 11.25
C ASN A 84 7.35 -8.30 10.24
N LEU A 85 7.08 -8.15 8.95
CA LEU A 85 7.78 -8.82 7.84
C LEU A 85 8.45 -7.78 6.95
N ARG A 86 9.47 -8.21 6.20
CA ARG A 86 10.13 -7.37 5.19
C ARG A 86 9.11 -6.93 4.14
N VAL A 87 9.15 -5.66 3.76
CA VAL A 87 8.28 -5.12 2.69
C VAL A 87 8.70 -5.78 1.37
N CYS A 88 7.72 -6.27 0.60
CA CYS A 88 8.02 -6.88 -0.69
C CYS A 88 8.39 -5.82 -1.73
N ILE A 89 9.08 -6.22 -2.80
CA ILE A 89 9.56 -5.31 -3.85
C ILE A 89 8.39 -4.52 -4.48
N ASP A 90 7.25 -5.18 -4.69
CA ASP A 90 6.07 -4.52 -5.25
C ASP A 90 5.50 -3.43 -4.33
N CYS A 91 5.33 -3.73 -3.03
CA CYS A 91 4.88 -2.73 -2.05
C CYS A 91 5.89 -1.59 -1.88
N HIS A 92 7.18 -1.88 -1.96
CA HIS A 92 8.22 -0.86 -2.00
C HIS A 92 8.01 0.12 -3.15
N THR A 93 7.85 -0.40 -4.36
CA THR A 93 7.65 0.43 -5.56
C THR A 93 6.33 1.17 -5.50
N ALA A 94 5.23 0.49 -5.16
CA ALA A 94 3.91 1.09 -5.04
C ALA A 94 3.89 2.24 -4.00
N THR A 95 4.51 2.04 -2.83
CA THR A 95 4.58 3.09 -1.79
C THR A 95 5.31 4.34 -2.29
N ALA A 96 6.38 4.17 -3.09
CA ALA A 96 7.08 5.30 -3.69
C ALA A 96 6.20 6.09 -4.67
N PHE A 97 5.44 5.39 -5.52
CA PHE A 97 4.48 6.04 -6.43
C PHE A 97 3.35 6.74 -5.67
N ILE A 98 2.76 6.08 -4.66
CA ILE A 98 1.70 6.68 -3.84
C ILE A 98 2.21 7.93 -3.14
N SER A 99 3.41 7.88 -2.55
CA SER A 99 4.04 9.03 -1.90
C SER A 99 4.16 10.24 -2.84
N ARG A 100 4.54 10.02 -4.10
CA ARG A 100 4.65 11.07 -5.13
C ARG A 100 3.27 11.60 -5.55
N ILE A 101 2.35 10.71 -5.94
CA ILE A 101 1.01 11.06 -6.43
C ILE A 101 0.23 11.86 -5.38
N GLU A 102 0.28 11.40 -4.13
CA GLU A 102 -0.46 12.00 -3.01
C GLU A 102 0.31 13.14 -2.34
N LYS A 103 1.55 13.40 -2.78
CA LYS A 103 2.46 14.43 -2.23
C LYS A 103 2.61 14.30 -0.71
N ARG A 104 2.79 13.08 -0.22
CA ARG A 104 2.91 12.75 1.20
C ARG A 104 4.19 12.00 1.49
N THR A 105 4.80 12.30 2.63
CA THR A 105 5.87 11.46 3.16
C THR A 105 5.26 10.19 3.74
N ILE A 106 5.72 9.03 3.26
CA ILE A 106 5.33 7.73 3.80
C ILE A 106 6.57 7.10 4.41
N VAL A 107 6.47 6.60 5.63
CA VAL A 107 7.53 5.85 6.31
C VAL A 107 7.03 4.43 6.53
N CYS A 108 7.74 3.44 6.02
CA CYS A 108 7.47 2.04 6.30
C CYS A 108 8.54 1.49 7.23
N ARG A 109 8.16 1.08 8.45
CA ARG A 109 9.00 0.29 9.35
C ARG A 109 8.73 -1.18 9.07
N ASP A 110 9.73 -1.90 8.58
CA ASP A 110 9.66 -3.35 8.41
C ASP A 110 10.45 -4.08 9.51
N ALA A 111 10.52 -5.42 9.44
CA ALA A 111 11.24 -6.25 10.40
C ALA A 111 12.74 -5.92 10.57
N SER A 112 13.32 -5.23 9.58
CA SER A 112 14.76 -5.03 9.45
C SER A 112 15.19 -3.57 9.47
N ARG A 113 14.34 -2.63 9.00
CA ARG A 113 14.72 -1.22 8.80
C ARG A 113 13.52 -0.30 8.56
N PHE A 114 13.82 0.99 8.53
CA PHE A 114 12.88 2.04 8.10
C PHE A 114 13.14 2.41 6.64
N HIS A 115 12.05 2.58 5.89
CA HIS A 115 12.05 3.05 4.51
C HIS A 115 11.30 4.38 4.47
N VAL A 116 11.95 5.42 3.97
CA VAL A 116 11.34 6.75 3.86
C VAL A 116 11.09 7.06 2.39
N TYR A 117 9.83 7.24 2.05
CA TYR A 117 9.36 7.62 0.73
C TYR A 117 8.89 9.08 0.79
N LYS A 118 9.50 9.91 -0.05
CA LYS A 118 9.16 11.33 -0.18
C LYS A 118 9.34 11.73 -1.64
N GLU A 119 8.63 12.77 -2.06
CA GLU A 119 8.88 13.41 -3.35
C GLU A 119 10.36 13.81 -3.43
N ARG A 120 11.04 13.34 -4.48
CA ARG A 120 12.36 13.85 -4.81
C ARG A 120 12.15 15.12 -5.62
N LYS A 121 12.72 16.23 -5.12
CA LYS A 121 12.85 17.48 -5.88
C LYS A 121 13.69 17.25 -7.13
#